data_AF-A0A950R0U0-F1
#
_entry.id   AF-A0A950R0U0-F1
#
_cell.length_a   1.000
_cell.length_b   1.000
_cell.length_c   1.000
_cell.angle_alpha   90.00
_cell.angle_beta   90.00
_cell.angle_gamma   90.00
#
_symmetry.space_group_name_H-M   'P 1'
#
loop_
_entity.id
_entity.type
_entity.pdbx_description
1 polymer ?
#
loop_
_entity_poly.entity_id
_entity_poly.type
_entity_poly.pdbx_seq_one_letter_code
_entity_poly.pdbx_strand_id
1 'polypeptide(L)'
;MLKHLAPALRMMILMTVLTGLIYPLAITGICQVLFKNRANGSLVTMNGQVVGSTLIAQSFSRPEYFHPRPSAAGNNGYDPTASGGSNYGPTNQKLFDRMKAA
;
A
#
# COMPACT_ATOMS: atom_id res chain seq x y z
N MET A 1 17.95 23.59 -33.63
CA MET A 1 17.18 23.29 -32.40
C MET A 1 15.73 22.89 -32.69
N LEU A 2 14.92 23.69 -33.41
CA LEU A 2 13.50 23.37 -33.67
C LEU A 2 13.22 22.06 -34.44
N LYS A 3 14.18 21.58 -35.26
CA LYS A 3 14.03 20.32 -36.04
C LYS A 3 13.94 19.06 -35.16
N HIS A 4 14.44 19.11 -33.92
CA HIS A 4 14.36 17.97 -32.98
C HIS A 4 13.14 18.03 -32.07
N LEU A 5 12.43 19.17 -32.03
CA LEU A 5 11.31 19.37 -31.12
C LEU A 5 10.13 18.46 -31.46
N ALA A 6 9.78 18.33 -32.75
CA ALA A 6 8.68 17.48 -33.19
C ALA A 6 8.96 15.97 -32.97
N PRO A 7 10.14 15.41 -33.32
CA PRO A 7 10.50 14.04 -32.94
C PRO A 7 10.50 13.80 -31.42
N ALA A 8 11.03 14.74 -30.63
CA ALA A 8 11.07 14.61 -29.17
C ALA A 8 9.66 14.57 -28.57
N LEU A 9 8.76 15.45 -29.02
CA LEU A 9 7.38 15.47 -28.54
C LEU A 9 6.63 14.18 -28.90
N ARG A 10 6.83 13.65 -30.11
CA ARG A 10 6.22 12.37 -30.52
C ARG A 10 6.70 11.22 -29.66
N MET A 11 8.01 11.14 -29.39
CA MET A 11 8.57 10.09 -28.53
C MET A 11 8.08 10.24 -27.09
N MET A 12 7.97 11.46 -26.57
CA MET A 12 7.37 11.72 -25.27
C MET A 12 5.93 11.21 -25.22
N ILE A 13 5.08 11.58 -26.19
CA ILE A 13 3.67 11.13 -26.23
C ILE A 13 3.59 9.60 -26.35
N LEU A 14 4.39 9.01 -27.25
CA LEU A 14 4.43 7.56 -27.44
C LEU A 14 4.78 6.85 -26.13
N MET A 15 5.84 7.30 -25.44
CA MET A 15 6.27 6.68 -24.19
C MET A 15 5.25 6.89 -23.09
N THR A 16 4.63 8.07 -22.98
CA THR A 16 3.56 8.32 -22.01
C THR A 16 2.35 7.40 -22.24
N VAL A 17 1.92 7.22 -23.50
CA VAL A 17 0.82 6.30 -23.83
C VAL A 17 1.21 4.85 -23.53
N LEU A 18 2.42 4.45 -23.91
CA LEU A 18 2.89 3.09 -23.72
C LEU A 18 3.02 2.72 -22.24
N THR A 19 3.67 3.56 -21.43
CA THR A 19 3.95 3.25 -20.02
C THR A 19 2.85 3.71 -19.06
N GLY A 20 2.08 4.73 -19.42
CA GLY A 20 1.01 5.29 -18.60
C GLY A 20 -0.38 4.71 -18.88
N LEU A 21 -0.61 4.15 -20.08
CA LEU A 21 -1.93 3.59 -20.45
C LEU A 21 -1.82 2.12 -20.85
N ILE A 22 -1.06 1.81 -21.90
CA ILE A 22 -1.03 0.46 -22.48
C ILE A 22 -0.54 -0.55 -21.43
N TYR A 23 0.60 -0.26 -20.80
CA TYR A 23 1.20 -1.16 -19.82
C TYR A 23 0.31 -1.36 -18.56
N PRO A 24 -0.18 -0.32 -17.86
CA PRO A 24 -1.02 -0.51 -16.68
C PRO A 24 -2.33 -1.24 -17.00
N LEU A 25 -2.96 -0.95 -18.14
CA LEU A 25 -4.20 -1.64 -18.55
C LEU A 25 -3.96 -3.10 -18.90
N ALA A 26 -2.89 -3.41 -19.64
CA ALA A 26 -2.54 -4.78 -19.98
C ALA A 26 -2.27 -5.61 -18.72
N ILE A 27 -1.44 -5.10 -17.80
CA ILE A 27 -1.15 -5.79 -16.54
C ILE A 27 -2.40 -5.92 -15.68
N THR A 28 -3.23 -4.88 -15.57
CA THR A 28 -4.49 -4.95 -14.83
C THR A 28 -5.40 -6.04 -15.41
N GLY A 29 -5.58 -6.08 -16.73
CA GLY A 29 -6.39 -7.09 -17.41
C GLY A 29 -5.89 -8.51 -17.15
N ILE A 30 -4.59 -8.74 -17.33
CA ILE A 30 -3.96 -10.05 -17.08
C ILE A 30 -4.15 -10.47 -15.62
N CYS A 31 -3.89 -9.57 -14.68
CA CYS A 31 -4.06 -9.85 -13.25
C CYS A 31 -5.51 -10.12 -12.85
N GLN A 32 -6.48 -9.43 -13.46
CA GLN A 32 -7.90 -9.66 -13.19
C GLN A 32 -8.37 -11.03 -13.71
N VAL A 33 -7.82 -11.52 -14.82
CA VAL A 33 -8.14 -12.85 -15.36
C VAL A 33 -7.47 -13.96 -14.55
N LEU A 34 -6.16 -13.84 -14.29
CA LEU A 34 -5.37 -14.93 -13.69
C LEU A 34 -5.38 -14.92 -12.16
N PHE A 35 -5.46 -13.74 -11.53
CA PHE A 35 -5.21 -13.56 -10.09
C PHE A 35 -6.24 -12.64 -9.43
N LYS A 36 -7.52 -12.73 -9.85
CA LYS A 36 -8.61 -11.84 -9.43
C LYS A 36 -8.64 -11.54 -7.92
N ASN A 37 -8.52 -12.55 -7.06
CA ASN A 37 -8.58 -12.34 -5.60
C ASN A 37 -7.42 -11.46 -5.09
N ARG A 38 -6.19 -11.71 -5.57
CA ARG A 38 -5.00 -10.91 -5.19
C ARG A 38 -5.02 -9.52 -5.81
N ALA A 39 -5.41 -9.41 -7.08
CA ALA A 39 -5.52 -8.14 -7.79
C ALA A 39 -6.53 -7.18 -7.14
N ASN A 40 -7.56 -7.72 -6.48
CA ASN A 40 -8.57 -6.93 -5.76
C ASN A 40 -8.28 -6.82 -4.24
N GLY A 41 -7.03 -7.07 -3.81
CA GLY A 41 -6.58 -6.79 -2.43
C GLY A 41 -6.72 -7.94 -1.43
N SER A 42 -7.02 -9.16 -1.87
CA SER A 42 -7.12 -10.36 -1.01
C SER A 42 -8.04 -10.17 0.19
N LEU A 43 -9.21 -9.60 -0.08
CA LEU A 43 -10.22 -9.25 0.91
C LEU A 43 -10.80 -10.50 1.59
N VAL A 44 -11.06 -10.39 2.89
CA VAL A 44 -11.75 -11.39 3.69
C VAL A 44 -13.18 -10.90 3.93
N THR A 45 -14.15 -11.75 3.65
CA THR A 45 -15.57 -11.46 3.85
C THR A 45 -16.17 -12.40 4.90
N MET A 46 -17.03 -11.85 5.74
CA MET A 46 -17.81 -12.60 6.72
C MET A 46 -19.25 -12.11 6.64
N ASN A 47 -20.20 -13.03 6.46
CA ASN A 47 -21.63 -12.70 6.33
C ASN A 47 -21.93 -11.64 5.24
N GLY A 48 -21.20 -11.70 4.12
CA GLY A 48 -21.37 -10.76 3.00
C GLY A 48 -20.73 -9.39 3.18
N GLN A 49 -20.15 -9.10 4.35
CA GLN A 49 -19.43 -7.85 4.62
C GLN A 49 -17.92 -8.06 4.53
N VAL A 50 -17.20 -7.10 3.94
CA VAL A 50 -15.73 -7.08 3.94
C VAL A 50 -15.27 -6.73 5.35
N VAL A 51 -14.56 -7.65 6.00
CA VAL A 51 -14.05 -7.48 7.36
C VAL A 51 -12.55 -7.16 7.38
N GLY A 52 -11.85 -7.28 6.26
CA GLY A 52 -10.43 -6.94 6.16
C GLY A 52 -9.76 -7.48 4.90
N SER A 53 -8.44 -7.54 4.93
CA SER A 53 -7.60 -8.22 3.92
C SER A 53 -6.68 -9.19 4.64
N THR A 54 -6.38 -10.32 4.00
CA THR A 54 -5.38 -11.28 4.49
C THR A 54 -3.97 -10.69 4.60
N LEU A 55 -3.72 -9.53 3.99
CA LEU A 55 -2.42 -8.87 3.95
C LEU A 55 -2.29 -7.69 4.92
N ILE A 56 -3.39 -7.24 5.53
CA ILE A 56 -3.43 -6.01 6.34
C ILE A 56 -3.83 -6.34 7.77
N ALA A 57 -2.96 -5.95 8.71
CA ALA A 57 -3.23 -6.07 10.14
C ALA A 57 -4.23 -5.00 10.62
N GLN A 58 -4.98 -5.33 11.67
CA GLN A 58 -5.93 -4.44 12.33
C GLN A 58 -5.55 -4.25 13.79
N SER A 59 -6.08 -3.19 14.42
CA SER A 59 -5.86 -2.93 15.84
C SER A 59 -6.70 -3.87 16.71
N PHE A 60 -6.15 -5.04 17.05
CA PHE A 60 -6.74 -5.95 18.02
C PHE A 60 -6.15 -5.67 19.41
N SER A 61 -6.99 -5.25 20.36
CA SER A 61 -6.61 -4.93 21.74
C SER A 61 -7.31 -5.77 22.80
N ARG A 62 -8.36 -6.52 22.42
CA ARG A 62 -9.11 -7.37 23.35
C ARG A 62 -8.29 -8.60 23.76
N PRO A 63 -8.49 -9.13 24.98
CA PRO A 63 -7.69 -10.25 25.49
C PRO A 63 -7.92 -11.57 24.77
N GLU A 64 -9.02 -11.72 24.03
CA GLU A 64 -9.36 -12.97 23.34
C GLU A 64 -8.64 -13.11 21.98
N TYR A 65 -7.99 -12.04 21.51
CA TYR A 65 -7.29 -12.02 20.22
C TYR A 65 -5.77 -12.04 20.40
N PHE A 66 -5.08 -12.47 19.35
CA PHE A 66 -3.64 -12.24 19.23
C PHE A 66 -3.36 -10.76 19.03
N HIS A 67 -2.38 -10.24 19.77
CA HIS A 67 -2.00 -8.84 19.70
C HIS A 67 -0.98 -8.64 18.56
N PRO A 68 -1.29 -7.78 17.57
CA PRO A 68 -0.40 -7.54 16.44
C PRO A 68 0.76 -6.62 16.83
N ARG A 69 1.80 -6.60 16.00
CA ARG A 69 2.97 -5.74 16.21
C ARG A 69 2.57 -4.27 16.23
N PRO A 70 3.05 -3.45 17.19
CA PRO A 70 2.69 -2.04 17.26
C PRO A 70 2.90 -1.31 15.92
N SER A 71 1.85 -0.64 15.45
CA SER A 71 1.89 0.18 14.24
C SER A 71 2.15 1.64 14.58
N ALA A 72 2.74 2.38 13.63
CA ALA A 72 2.88 3.83 13.68
C ALA A 72 2.25 4.50 12.44
N ALA A 73 1.47 3.73 11.65
CA ALA A 73 0.75 4.23 10.50
C ALA A 73 -0.44 5.09 10.96
N GLY A 74 -0.43 6.38 10.59
CA GLY A 74 -1.43 7.36 10.99
C GLY A 74 -1.34 7.73 12.47
N ASN A 75 -2.31 8.50 12.96
CA ASN A 75 -2.28 9.01 14.34
C ASN A 75 -2.54 7.92 15.40
N ASN A 76 -3.34 6.91 15.06
CA ASN A 76 -3.80 5.87 16.00
C ASN A 76 -3.20 4.48 15.72
N GLY A 77 -2.28 4.36 14.76
CA GLY A 77 -1.78 3.07 14.28
C GLY A 77 -2.78 2.33 13.39
N TYR A 78 -2.27 1.45 12.52
CA TYR A 78 -3.06 0.60 11.62
C TYR A 78 -4.01 1.37 10.66
N ASP A 79 -3.74 2.64 10.41
CA ASP A 79 -4.49 3.43 9.42
C ASP A 79 -4.12 2.99 8.00
N PRO A 80 -5.06 2.48 7.18
CA PRO A 80 -4.77 2.02 5.83
C PRO A 80 -4.50 3.16 4.83
N THR A 81 -4.82 4.41 5.19
CA THR A 81 -4.56 5.60 4.36
C THR A 81 -3.16 6.18 4.58
N ALA A 82 -2.47 5.74 5.63
CA ALA A 82 -1.10 6.11 5.94
C ALA A 82 -0.19 4.87 5.90
N SER A 83 0.95 4.97 5.24
CA SER A 83 1.95 3.89 5.25
C SER A 83 3.28 4.45 5.72
N GLY A 84 3.80 3.93 6.83
CA GLY A 84 5.03 4.44 7.43
C GLY A 84 5.40 3.72 8.72
N GLY A 85 6.68 3.83 9.09
CA GLY A 85 7.21 3.38 10.36
C GLY A 85 7.32 4.52 11.39
N SER A 86 7.68 4.18 12.63
CA SER A 86 7.93 5.18 13.67
C SER A 86 9.18 6.02 13.41
N ASN A 87 10.12 5.51 12.60
CA ASN A 87 11.37 6.17 12.19
C ASN A 87 12.22 6.72 13.34
N TYR A 88 12.09 6.16 14.54
CA TYR A 88 12.93 6.52 15.68
C TYR A 88 14.28 5.78 15.61
N GLY A 89 15.37 6.53 15.77
CA GLY A 89 16.71 5.96 15.91
C GLY A 89 16.95 5.34 17.30
N PRO A 90 18.02 4.54 17.45
CA PRO A 90 18.31 3.79 18.68
C PRO A 90 18.60 4.68 19.90
N THR A 91 19.00 5.94 19.71
CA THR A 91 19.26 6.92 20.77
C THR A 91 18.08 7.85 21.06
N ASN A 92 16.95 7.67 20.37
CA ASN A 92 15.80 8.56 20.52
C ASN A 92 15.01 8.25 21.79
N GLN A 93 14.85 9.25 22.67
CA GLN A 93 14.11 9.08 23.93
C GLN A 93 12.69 8.55 23.73
N LYS A 94 11.98 8.99 22.67
CA LYS A 94 10.61 8.53 22.37
C LYS A 94 10.53 7.03 22.10
N LEU A 95 11.60 6.42 21.58
CA LEU A 95 11.66 4.97 21.40
C LEU A 95 11.74 4.26 22.75
N PHE A 96 12.63 4.72 23.64
CA PHE A 96 12.77 4.17 24.98
C PHE A 96 11.48 4.30 25.80
N ASP A 97 10.82 5.45 25.72
CA ASP A 97 9.55 5.68 26.41
C ASP A 97 8.46 4.72 25.90
N ARG A 98 8.40 4.51 24.58
CA ARG A 98 7.46 3.55 23.97
C ARG A 98 7.74 2.11 24.38
N MET A 99 9.00 1.71 24.49
CA MET A 99 9.37 0.36 24.92
C MET A 99 9.02 0.09 26.38
N LYS A 100 9.04 1.11 27.25
CA LYS A 100 8.65 0.98 28.66
C LYS A 100 7.14 0.97 28.87
N ALA A 101 6.40 1.61 27.97
CA ALA A 101 4.94 1.70 28.02
C ALA A 101 4.23 0.49 27.37
N ALA A 102 4.97 -0.37 26.68
CA ALA A 102 4.49 -1.61 26.08
C ALA A 102 4.62 -2.78 27.06
#